data_AF-A0A2E1H4D5-F1
#
_entry.id   AF-A0A2E1H4D5-F1
#
_cell.length_a   1.000
_cell.length_b   1.000
_cell.length_c   1.000
_cell.angle_alpha   90.00
_cell.angle_beta   90.00
_cell.angle_gamma   90.00
#
_symmetry.space_group_name_H-M   'P 1'
#
loop_
_entity.id
_entity.type
_entity.pdbx_description
1 polymer ?
#
loop_
_entity_poly.entity_id
_entity_poly.type
_entity_poly.pdbx_seq_one_letter_code
_entity_poly.pdbx_strand_id
1 'polypeptide(L)'
;MTDIASRIVMTDSAIAEVKRLIEQTDFEPTLAGVRVGVKGGGCSGFTYTLNFDKSPAEGDEIFDFEGVRLFCDPKSLLYLSGITLEYTTGLQGKGFQFINPNATGTCGCGDSFSV
;
A
#
# COMPACT_ATOMS: atom_id res chain seq x y z
N MET A 1 6.18 -23.83 0.89
CA MET A 1 5.16 -23.21 1.75
C MET A 1 5.72 -21.88 2.21
N THR A 2 5.56 -20.82 1.42
CA THR A 2 6.19 -19.52 1.74
C THR A 2 5.25 -18.75 2.66
N ASP A 3 5.75 -18.49 3.86
CA ASP A 3 5.17 -17.91 5.09
C ASP A 3 4.04 -16.88 4.95
N ILE A 4 2.88 -17.20 5.52
CA ILE A 4 1.67 -16.34 5.55
C ILE A 4 1.67 -15.36 6.75
N ALA A 5 2.74 -15.31 7.55
CA ALA A 5 2.67 -14.68 8.88
C ALA A 5 2.99 -13.17 8.97
N SER A 6 3.24 -12.45 7.86
CA SER A 6 3.64 -11.02 7.93
C SER A 6 3.12 -10.14 6.79
N ARG A 7 2.11 -10.59 6.05
CA ARG A 7 1.83 -10.07 4.71
C ARG A 7 0.84 -8.91 4.73
N ILE A 8 1.31 -7.75 4.27
CA ILE A 8 0.45 -6.77 3.59
C ILE A 8 -0.30 -7.54 2.50
N VAL A 9 -1.61 -7.37 2.42
CA VAL A 9 -2.45 -8.00 1.39
C VAL A 9 -2.78 -6.95 0.35
N MET A 10 -2.73 -7.31 -0.94
CA MET A 10 -3.20 -6.45 -2.03
C MET A 10 -4.37 -7.15 -2.71
N THR A 11 -5.48 -6.44 -2.92
CA THR A 11 -6.64 -6.98 -3.64
C THR A 11 -6.38 -6.98 -5.15
N ASP A 12 -7.10 -7.84 -5.88
CA ASP A 12 -7.04 -7.89 -7.35
C ASP A 12 -7.34 -6.53 -7.98
N SER A 13 -8.25 -5.74 -7.38
CA SER A 13 -8.56 -4.38 -7.84
C SER A 13 -7.36 -3.44 -7.71
N ALA A 14 -6.62 -3.52 -6.59
CA ALA A 14 -5.41 -2.75 -6.39
C ALA A 14 -4.27 -3.21 -7.31
N ILE A 15 -4.10 -4.52 -7.50
CA ILE A 15 -3.11 -5.08 -8.44
C ILE A 15 -3.39 -4.56 -9.86
N ALA A 16 -4.63 -4.68 -10.32
CA ALA A 16 -5.02 -4.23 -11.66
C ALA A 16 -4.79 -2.74 -11.87
N GLU A 17 -5.14 -1.89 -10.89
CA GLU A 17 -4.91 -0.46 -11.00
C GLU A 17 -3.43 -0.10 -10.93
N VAL A 18 -2.63 -0.75 -10.07
CA VAL A 18 -1.18 -0.52 -10.01
C VAL A 18 -0.52 -0.89 -11.34
N LYS A 19 -0.88 -2.04 -11.94
CA LYS A 19 -0.41 -2.40 -13.29
C LYS A 19 -0.76 -1.32 -14.31
N ARG A 20 -2.03 -0.89 -14.33
CA ARG A 20 -2.50 0.15 -15.23
C ARG A 20 -1.76 1.47 -15.06
N LEU A 21 -1.45 1.85 -13.81
CA LEU A 21 -0.73 3.09 -13.52
C LEU A 21 0.75 2.99 -13.91
N ILE A 22 1.41 1.85 -13.65
CA ILE A 22 2.79 1.61 -14.07
C ILE A 22 2.89 1.63 -15.61
N GLU A 23 1.95 1.01 -16.32
CA GLU A 23 1.87 1.05 -17.79
C GLU A 23 1.65 2.47 -18.34
N GLN A 24 1.07 3.37 -17.54
CA GLN A 24 0.88 4.78 -17.90
C GLN A 24 2.07 5.67 -17.56
N THR A 25 3.05 5.16 -16.82
CA THR A 25 4.30 5.86 -16.53
C THR A 25 5.40 5.42 -17.50
N ASP A 26 6.42 6.26 -17.70
CA ASP A 26 7.65 5.89 -18.42
C ASP A 26 8.55 4.91 -17.63
N PHE A 27 7.97 4.10 -16.75
CA PHE A 27 8.72 3.18 -15.90
C PHE A 27 8.77 1.80 -16.55
N GLU A 28 9.91 1.13 -16.45
CA GLU A 28 10.05 -0.26 -16.86
C GLU A 28 9.09 -1.13 -16.02
N PRO A 29 8.05 -1.74 -16.62
CA PRO A 29 7.02 -2.47 -15.86
C PRO A 29 7.59 -3.64 -15.08
N THR A 30 8.73 -4.14 -15.54
CA THR A 30 9.43 -5.25 -14.89
C THR A 30 10.17 -4.83 -13.63
N LEU A 31 10.58 -3.56 -13.48
CA LEU A 31 11.38 -3.07 -12.35
C LEU A 31 10.58 -2.18 -11.41
N ALA A 32 9.60 -1.47 -11.96
CA ALA A 32 8.73 -0.57 -11.24
C ALA A 32 7.83 -1.30 -10.25
N GLY A 33 7.49 -0.59 -9.18
CA GLY A 33 6.60 -1.10 -8.15
C GLY A 33 5.94 0.02 -7.38
N VAL A 34 5.05 -0.39 -6.49
CA VAL A 34 4.37 0.52 -5.57
C VAL A 34 5.07 0.46 -4.21
N ARG A 35 5.50 1.61 -3.69
CA ARG A 35 5.99 1.76 -2.33
C ARG A 35 4.83 2.11 -1.41
N VAL A 36 4.67 1.33 -0.35
CA VAL A 36 3.73 1.62 0.74
C VAL A 36 4.48 1.94 2.01
N GLY A 37 3.94 2.85 2.81
CA GLY A 37 4.58 3.29 4.06
C GLY A 37 3.59 3.97 4.98
N VAL A 38 4.06 4.32 6.18
CA VAL A 38 3.39 5.27 7.07
C VAL A 38 4.24 6.51 7.26
N LYS A 39 3.59 7.68 7.25
CA LYS A 39 4.23 8.96 7.54
C LYS A 39 3.59 9.55 8.80
N GLY A 40 4.42 10.10 9.69
CA GLY A 40 3.93 10.85 10.85
C GLY A 40 3.17 12.11 10.39
N GLY A 41 1.91 12.24 10.79
CA GLY A 41 0.99 13.29 10.36
C GLY A 41 -0.48 12.84 10.37
N GLY A 42 -1.42 13.77 10.48
CA GLY A 42 -2.87 13.52 10.58
C GLY A 42 -3.43 13.71 11.99
N CYS A 43 -4.76 13.80 12.13
CA CYS A 43 -5.45 14.03 13.43
C CYS A 43 -5.14 12.97 14.50
N SER A 44 -4.70 11.78 14.08
CA SER A 44 -4.43 10.61 14.91
C SER A 44 -2.94 10.17 14.91
N GLY A 45 -2.04 10.97 14.31
CA GLY A 45 -0.59 10.81 14.43
C GLY A 45 0.12 10.10 13.26
N PHE A 46 -0.58 9.29 12.45
CA PHE A 46 -0.02 8.61 11.28
C PHE A 46 -0.95 8.64 10.07
N THR A 47 -0.36 8.76 8.88
CA THR A 47 -1.04 8.73 7.57
C THR A 47 -0.37 7.69 6.68
N TYR A 48 -1.15 6.87 5.98
CA TYR A 48 -0.62 5.93 5.00
C TYR A 48 -0.12 6.64 3.75
N THR A 49 0.97 6.16 3.18
CA THR A 49 1.55 6.72 1.95
C THR A 49 1.68 5.65 0.89
N LEU A 50 1.35 6.01 -0.35
CA LEU A 50 1.53 5.19 -1.53
C LEU A 50 2.28 6.01 -2.58
N ASN A 51 3.40 5.49 -3.05
CA ASN A 51 4.22 6.11 -4.11
C ASN A 51 4.58 5.07 -5.17
N PHE A 52 4.90 5.51 -6.38
CA PHE A 52 5.42 4.63 -7.43
C PHE A 52 6.92 4.85 -7.55
N ASP A 53 7.68 3.76 -7.48
CA ASP A 53 9.14 3.79 -7.57
C ASP A 53 9.63 2.85 -8.67
N LYS A 54 10.73 3.23 -9.31
CA LYS A 54 11.38 2.43 -10.38
C LYS A 54 12.16 1.24 -9.84
N SER A 55 12.50 1.26 -8.56
CA SER A 55 13.31 0.25 -7.89
C SER A 55 13.08 0.26 -6.37
N PRO A 56 13.28 -0.87 -5.69
CA PRO A 56 13.32 -0.88 -4.22
C PRO A 56 14.48 -0.02 -3.70
N ALA A 57 14.30 0.53 -2.50
CA ALA A 57 15.37 1.17 -1.75
C ALA A 57 16.12 0.11 -0.90
N GLU A 58 17.28 0.49 -0.40
CA GLU A 58 18.07 -0.37 0.46
C GLU A 58 17.31 -0.71 1.75
N GLY A 59 17.16 -2.00 2.02
CA GLY A 59 16.47 -2.51 3.20
C GLY A 59 14.95 -2.61 3.06
N ASP A 60 14.37 -2.30 1.90
CA ASP A 60 12.95 -2.55 1.67
C ASP A 60 12.64 -4.05 1.58
N GLU A 61 11.50 -4.42 2.14
CA GLU A 61 10.85 -5.69 1.86
C GLU A 61 10.13 -5.60 0.51
N ILE A 62 10.35 -6.61 -0.33
CA ILE A 62 9.77 -6.70 -1.67
C ILE A 62 8.75 -7.83 -1.67
N PHE A 63 7.52 -7.49 -2.02
CA PHE A 63 6.42 -8.44 -2.18
C PHE A 63 6.03 -8.49 -3.67
N ASP A 64 5.81 -9.70 -4.19
CA ASP A 64 5.32 -9.90 -5.54
C ASP A 64 3.83 -10.27 -5.52
N PHE A 65 3.03 -9.47 -6.21
CA PHE A 65 1.59 -9.64 -6.37
C PHE A 65 1.26 -9.78 -7.86
N GLU A 66 1.28 -11.02 -8.35
CA GLU A 66 0.97 -11.34 -9.75
C GLU A 66 1.79 -10.51 -10.75
N GLY A 67 3.09 -10.30 -10.48
CA GLY A 67 3.98 -9.50 -11.30
C GLY A 67 4.00 -7.99 -10.98
N VAL A 68 3.24 -7.55 -9.97
CA VAL A 68 3.39 -6.21 -9.36
C VAL A 68 4.32 -6.32 -8.17
N ARG A 69 5.36 -5.50 -8.15
CA ARG A 69 6.23 -5.38 -6.98
C ARG A 69 5.67 -4.36 -6.01
N LEU A 70 5.59 -4.73 -4.74
CA LEU A 70 5.32 -3.81 -3.64
C LEU A 70 6.56 -3.69 -2.77
N PHE A 71 6.97 -2.45 -2.50
CA PHE A 71 8.10 -2.10 -1.66
C PHE A 71 7.60 -1.56 -0.33
N CYS A 72 8.12 -2.06 0.78
CA CYS A 72 7.78 -1.56 2.11
C CYS A 72 9.04 -1.44 2.94
N ASP A 73 9.24 -0.28 3.59
CA ASP A 73 10.34 -0.15 4.53
C ASP A 73 10.03 -0.94 5.82
N PRO A 74 11.04 -1.50 6.52
CA PRO A 74 10.82 -2.33 7.70
C PRO A 74 10.16 -1.60 8.87
N LYS A 75 10.33 -0.27 8.98
CA LYS A 75 9.70 0.52 10.05
C LYS A 75 8.20 0.64 9.79
N SER A 76 7.82 0.91 8.55
CA SER A 76 6.42 0.94 8.14
C SER A 76 5.77 -0.43 8.21
N LEU A 77 6.50 -1.51 7.91
CA LEU A 77 5.97 -2.87 7.97
C LEU A 77 5.38 -3.21 9.34
N LEU A 78 5.93 -2.67 10.43
CA LEU A 78 5.38 -2.83 11.78
C LEU A 78 3.95 -2.28 11.93
N TYR A 79 3.61 -1.23 11.18
CA TYR A 79 2.29 -0.60 11.17
C TYR A 79 1.39 -1.11 10.06
N LEU A 80 1.99 -1.63 8.98
CA LEU A 80 1.28 -2.14 7.81
C LEU A 80 1.04 -3.66 7.87
N SER A 81 1.60 -4.36 8.86
CA SER A 81 1.38 -5.79 9.04
C SER A 81 -0.10 -6.10 9.25
N GLY A 82 -0.67 -6.93 8.38
CA GLY A 82 -2.05 -7.37 8.44
C GLY A 82 -3.06 -6.40 7.82
N ILE A 83 -2.61 -5.34 7.15
CA ILE A 83 -3.52 -4.47 6.38
C ILE A 83 -3.81 -5.06 5.01
N THR A 84 -4.94 -4.63 4.43
CA THR A 84 -5.30 -4.89 3.04
C THR A 84 -5.31 -3.59 2.26
N LEU A 85 -4.57 -3.54 1.15
CA LEU A 85 -4.60 -2.47 0.17
C LEU A 85 -5.65 -2.80 -0.88
N GLU A 86 -6.69 -1.98 -0.93
CA GLU A 86 -7.77 -2.07 -1.91
C GLU A 86 -7.79 -0.83 -2.80
N TYR A 87 -8.28 -1.00 -4.03
CA TYR A 87 -8.60 0.12 -4.89
C TYR A 87 -10.11 0.27 -5.08
N THR A 88 -10.64 1.45 -4.73
CA THR A 88 -12.05 1.78 -4.90
C THR A 88 -12.24 2.82 -6.00
N THR A 89 -13.30 2.64 -6.80
CA THR A 89 -13.75 3.59 -7.83
C THR A 89 -15.15 4.12 -7.53
N GLY A 90 -15.62 3.98 -6.28
CA GLY A 90 -16.98 4.33 -5.89
C GLY A 90 -17.27 5.83 -5.89
N LEU A 91 -18.54 6.17 -5.63
CA LEU A 91 -19.04 7.55 -5.54
C LEU A 91 -18.33 8.41 -4.48
N GLN A 92 -17.73 7.76 -3.46
CA GLN A 92 -16.97 8.43 -2.40
C GLN A 92 -15.56 8.85 -2.85
N GLY A 93 -15.12 8.45 -4.03
CA GLY A 93 -13.84 8.82 -4.61
C GLY A 93 -13.12 7.64 -5.24
N LYS A 94 -12.33 7.93 -6.28
CA LYS A 94 -11.40 7.00 -6.90
C LYS A 94 -10.07 7.07 -6.13
N GLY A 95 -9.61 5.96 -5.54
CA GLY A 95 -8.40 5.98 -4.73
C GLY A 95 -8.01 4.64 -4.11
N PHE A 96 -6.77 4.58 -3.67
CA PHE A 96 -6.26 3.46 -2.87
C PHE A 96 -6.71 3.62 -1.42
N GLN A 97 -7.23 2.54 -0.83
CA GLN A 97 -7.68 2.47 0.54
C GLN A 97 -6.89 1.42 1.30
N PHE A 98 -6.44 1.79 2.49
CA PHE A 98 -5.75 0.90 3.41
C PHE A 98 -6.73 0.44 4.49
N ILE A 99 -7.09 -0.82 4.45
CA ILE A 99 -8.01 -1.45 5.41
C ILE A 99 -7.16 -2.14 6.47
N ASN A 100 -7.09 -1.53 7.65
CA ASN A 100 -6.42 -2.13 8.81
C ASN A 100 -7.48 -2.79 9.72
N PRO A 101 -7.52 -4.13 9.84
CA PRO A 101 -8.50 -4.80 10.69
C PRO A 101 -8.34 -4.46 12.17
N ASN A 102 -7.17 -3.95 12.58
CA ASN A 102 -6.89 -3.50 13.94
C ASN A 102 -7.24 -2.02 14.16
N ALA A 103 -7.56 -1.26 13.12
CA ALA A 103 -7.91 0.16 13.27
C ALA A 103 -9.37 0.29 13.72
N THR A 104 -9.57 0.68 14.98
CA THR A 104 -10.91 0.85 15.59
C THR A 104 -11.54 2.23 15.34
N GLY A 105 -10.98 3.05 14.45
CA GLY A 105 -11.54 4.37 14.16
C GLY A 105 -11.05 4.96 12.85
N THR A 106 -11.93 5.01 11.85
CA THR A 106 -11.83 5.90 10.70
C THR A 106 -12.39 7.26 11.12
N CYS A 107 -11.53 8.26 11.33
CA CYS A 107 -12.03 9.62 11.54
C CYS A 107 -12.75 10.04 10.25
N GLY A 108 -13.94 10.62 10.37
CA GLY A 108 -14.89 10.92 9.27
C GLY A 108 -14.41 11.87 8.16
N CYS A 109 -13.10 12.09 8.02
CA CYS A 109 -12.45 12.86 6.97
C CYS A 109 -11.67 11.99 5.96
N GLY A 110 -11.61 10.66 6.14
CA GLY A 110 -11.13 9.72 5.11
C GLY A 110 -9.63 9.43 5.05
N ASP A 111 -8.78 10.24 5.71
CA ASP A 111 -7.32 10.16 5.55
C ASP A 111 -6.53 9.75 6.81
N SER A 112 -7.16 9.35 7.91
CA SER A 112 -6.43 9.09 9.17
C SER A 112 -7.09 8.04 10.07
N PHE A 113 -6.26 7.19 10.70
CA PHE A 113 -6.67 6.14 11.64
C PHE A 113 -5.96 6.30 12.99
N SER A 114 -6.64 5.93 14.08
CA SER A 114 -6.04 5.79 15.42
C SER A 114 -5.80 4.33 15.73
N VAL A 115 -4.65 4.02 16.35
CA VAL A 115 -4.35 2.73 17.00
C VAL A 115 -4.38 2.87 18.51
#